data_AF-A0A964GMF0-F1
#
_entry.id   AF-A0A964GMF0-F1
#
_cell.length_a   1.000
_cell.length_b   1.000
_cell.length_c   1.000
_cell.angle_alpha   90.00
_cell.angle_beta   90.00
_cell.angle_gamma   90.00
#
_symmetry.space_group_name_H-M   'P 1'
#
loop_
_entity.id
_entity.type
_entity.pdbx_description
1 polymer ?
#
loop_
_entity_poly.entity_id
_entity_poly.type
_entity_poly.pdbx_seq_one_letter_code
_entity_poly.pdbx_strand_id
1 'polypeptide(L)'
;MRDNPLCVEHGKRGEQIPAQVVDHIVAPRLADARESGDSKRMAEAHRLFWSRSNWQPLCKLCHDSDKQRFEKSGRVAGCGPDGRPLNPRHPWNRPAASTISAFLG
;
A
#
# COMPACT_ATOMS: atom_id res chain seq x y z
N MET A 1 -14.30 -10.38 -11.00
CA MET A 1 -13.14 -11.30 -10.94
C MET A 1 -12.83 -12.03 -12.24
N ARG A 2 -13.69 -12.05 -13.28
CA ARG A 2 -13.43 -12.88 -14.48
C ARG A 2 -12.09 -12.56 -15.16
N ASP A 3 -11.71 -11.29 -15.22
CA ASP A 3 -10.47 -10.86 -15.88
C ASP A 3 -9.23 -10.92 -14.98
N ASN A 4 -9.43 -10.97 -13.67
CA ASN A 4 -8.37 -10.96 -12.65
C ASN A 4 -8.77 -11.90 -11.49
N PRO A 5 -8.70 -13.22 -11.71
CA PRO A 5 -9.28 -14.20 -10.78
C PRO A 5 -8.41 -14.49 -9.56
N LEU A 6 -7.14 -14.05 -9.55
CA LEU A 6 -6.16 -14.37 -8.51
C LEU A 6 -5.83 -13.15 -7.64
N CYS A 7 -5.52 -13.42 -6.37
CA CYS A 7 -5.06 -12.43 -5.40
C CYS A 7 -3.66 -11.94 -5.79
N VAL A 8 -3.52 -10.64 -6.03
CA VAL A 8 -2.25 -10.05 -6.49
C VAL A 8 -1.13 -10.17 -5.46
N GLU A 9 -1.45 -10.12 -4.16
CA GLU A 9 -0.44 -10.25 -3.10
C GLU A 9 0.13 -11.66 -2.97
N HIS A 10 -0.69 -12.69 -3.14
CA HIS A 10 -0.23 -14.08 -3.21
C HIS A 10 0.54 -14.33 -4.51
N GLY A 11 0.11 -13.71 -5.62
CA GLY A 11 0.82 -13.77 -6.90
C GLY A 11 2.27 -13.26 -6.82
N LYS A 12 2.56 -12.25 -5.98
CA LYS A 12 3.94 -11.78 -5.74
C LYS A 12 4.86 -12.85 -5.11
N ARG A 13 4.28 -13.86 -4.46
CA ARG A 13 4.98 -15.00 -3.84
C ARG A 13 4.92 -16.26 -4.69
N GLY A 14 4.36 -16.20 -5.90
CA GLY A 14 4.15 -17.37 -6.76
C GLY A 14 2.96 -18.25 -6.36
N GLU A 15 2.10 -17.76 -5.47
CA GLU A 15 0.96 -18.51 -4.95
C GLU A 15 -0.33 -18.19 -5.74
N GLN A 16 -1.14 -19.20 -6.03
CA GLN A 16 -2.38 -19.05 -6.80
C GLN A 16 -3.61 -19.15 -5.89
N ILE A 17 -3.92 -18.04 -5.20
CA ILE A 17 -5.11 -17.95 -4.35
C ILE A 17 -6.22 -17.16 -5.07
N PRO A 18 -7.47 -17.65 -5.12
CA PRO A 18 -8.57 -16.91 -5.73
C PRO A 18 -8.83 -15.55 -5.05
N ALA A 19 -9.07 -14.52 -5.87
CA ALA A 19 -9.55 -13.23 -5.39
C ALA A 19 -11.05 -13.30 -5.05
N GLN A 20 -11.42 -12.61 -3.97
CA GLN A 20 -12.78 -12.58 -3.43
C GLN A 20 -13.32 -11.15 -3.31
N VAL A 21 -12.44 -10.15 -3.27
CA VAL A 21 -12.80 -8.73 -3.26
C VAL A 21 -11.97 -7.95 -4.27
N VAL A 22 -12.49 -6.79 -4.68
CA VAL A 22 -11.77 -5.76 -5.43
C VAL A 22 -11.50 -4.62 -4.48
N ASP A 23 -10.26 -4.17 -4.43
CA ASP A 23 -9.78 -3.16 -3.49
C ASP A 23 -9.05 -2.02 -4.21
N HIS A 24 -8.89 -0.86 -3.56
CA HIS A 24 -8.15 0.27 -4.10
C HIS A 24 -6.67 0.20 -3.71
N ILE A 25 -5.76 0.22 -4.69
CA ILE A 25 -4.30 0.22 -4.47
C ILE A 25 -3.91 1.41 -3.58
N VAL A 26 -4.33 2.62 -3.97
CA VAL A 26 -4.26 3.85 -3.18
C VAL A 26 -5.63 4.11 -2.58
N ALA A 27 -5.70 4.19 -1.25
CA ALA A 27 -6.92 4.53 -0.52
C ALA A 27 -7.46 5.88 -1.01
N PRO A 28 -8.71 5.97 -1.52
CA PRO A 28 -9.26 7.22 -2.02
C PRO A 28 -9.52 8.29 -0.94
N ARG A 29 -9.57 7.88 0.35
CA ARG A 29 -9.79 8.78 1.51
C ARG A 29 -11.04 9.66 1.36
N LEU A 30 -12.12 9.10 0.81
CA LEU A 30 -13.35 9.84 0.48
C LEU A 30 -14.03 10.44 1.71
N ALA A 31 -14.01 9.75 2.86
CA ALA A 31 -14.54 10.28 4.11
C ALA A 31 -13.75 11.51 4.57
N ASP A 32 -12.43 11.40 4.67
CA ASP A 32 -11.53 12.52 5.04
C ASP A 32 -11.66 13.71 4.08
N ALA A 33 -11.83 13.45 2.78
CA ALA A 33 -12.06 14.48 1.77
C ALA A 33 -13.40 15.19 2.00
N ARG A 34 -14.48 14.43 2.25
CA ARG A 34 -15.81 14.97 2.53
C ARG A 34 -15.84 15.80 3.81
N GLU A 35 -15.20 15.32 4.87
CA GLU A 35 -15.09 16.05 6.13
C GLU A 35 -14.29 17.34 5.98
N SER A 36 -13.24 17.33 5.15
CA SER A 36 -12.40 18.53 4.95
C SER A 36 -13.11 19.68 4.22
N GLY A 37 -14.19 19.42 3.49
CA GLY A 37 -14.86 20.42 2.64
C GLY A 37 -14.01 20.95 1.47
N ASP A 38 -12.80 20.43 1.26
CA ASP A 38 -11.89 20.86 0.21
C ASP A 38 -12.29 20.24 -1.13
N SER A 39 -12.70 21.09 -2.07
CA SER A 39 -13.12 20.70 -3.41
C SER A 39 -12.03 19.98 -4.20
N LYS A 40 -10.74 20.32 -4.00
CA LYS A 40 -9.62 19.61 -4.65
C LYS A 40 -9.45 18.22 -4.07
N ARG A 41 -9.52 18.07 -2.75
CA ARG A 41 -9.44 16.77 -2.09
C ARG A 41 -10.62 15.87 -2.47
N MET A 42 -11.82 16.44 -2.60
CA MET A 42 -12.99 15.71 -3.10
C MET A 42 -12.80 15.24 -4.55
N ALA A 43 -12.37 16.14 -5.46
CA ALA A 43 -12.11 15.77 -6.84
C ALA A 43 -11.08 14.64 -6.96
N GLU A 44 -9.99 14.72 -6.19
CA GLU A 44 -8.95 13.69 -6.17
C GLU A 44 -9.46 12.36 -5.58
N ALA A 45 -10.21 12.40 -4.47
CA ALA A 45 -10.79 11.20 -3.87
C ALA A 45 -11.74 10.49 -4.85
N HIS A 46 -12.59 11.24 -5.55
CA HIS A 46 -13.46 10.68 -6.59
C HIS A 46 -12.67 10.08 -7.75
N ARG A 47 -11.61 10.76 -8.21
CA ARG A 47 -10.73 10.25 -9.28
C ARG A 47 -10.10 8.92 -8.89
N LEU A 48 -9.54 8.81 -7.68
CA LEU A 48 -8.94 7.58 -7.17
C LEU A 48 -9.97 6.46 -6.98
N PHE A 49 -11.18 6.80 -6.54
CA PHE A 49 -12.23 5.83 -6.29
C PHE A 49 -12.68 5.12 -7.57
N TRP A 50 -12.85 5.88 -8.66
CA TRP A 50 -13.35 5.37 -9.95
C TRP A 50 -12.25 4.95 -10.93
N SER A 51 -10.98 5.17 -10.60
CA SER A 51 -9.87 4.76 -11.46
C SER A 51 -9.71 3.25 -11.46
N ARG A 52 -10.01 2.60 -12.60
CA ARG A 52 -9.79 1.15 -12.77
C ARG A 52 -8.33 0.75 -12.60
N SER A 53 -7.39 1.62 -12.98
CA SER A 53 -5.96 1.38 -12.75
C SER A 53 -5.56 1.44 -11.28
N ASN A 54 -6.44 1.96 -10.42
CA ASN A 54 -6.28 1.94 -8.97
C ASN A 54 -6.97 0.72 -8.33
N TRP A 55 -7.52 -0.21 -9.09
CA TRP A 55 -8.17 -1.42 -8.53
C TRP A 55 -7.23 -2.62 -8.55
N GLN A 56 -7.32 -3.45 -7.51
CA GLN A 56 -6.57 -4.70 -7.40
C GLN A 56 -7.44 -5.85 -6.88
N PRO A 57 -7.24 -7.08 -7.37
CA PRO A 57 -7.92 -8.27 -6.88
C PRO A 57 -7.22 -8.81 -5.61
N LEU A 58 -7.98 -9.04 -4.53
CA LEU A 58 -7.45 -9.61 -3.28
C LEU A 58 -8.33 -10.75 -2.77
N CYS A 59 -7.71 -11.72 -2.09
CA CYS A 59 -8.45 -12.65 -1.22
C CYS A 59 -8.86 -11.92 0.07
N LYS A 60 -9.87 -12.44 0.77
CA LYS A 60 -10.38 -11.81 1.99
C LYS A 60 -9.31 -11.67 3.07
N LEU A 61 -8.42 -12.65 3.20
CA LEU A 61 -7.32 -12.64 4.17
C LEU A 61 -6.35 -11.46 3.94
N CYS A 62 -5.85 -11.29 2.72
CA CYS A 62 -4.91 -10.18 2.42
C CYS A 62 -5.58 -8.81 2.51
N HIS A 63 -6.86 -8.71 2.12
CA HIS A 63 -7.62 -7.48 2.25
C HIS A 63 -7.81 -7.09 3.72
N ASP A 64 -8.30 -8.00 4.56
CA ASP A 64 -8.66 -7.71 5.95
C ASP A 64 -7.44 -7.58 6.87
N SER A 65 -6.30 -8.20 6.53
CA SER A 65 -5.07 -8.19 7.34
C SER A 65 -4.01 -7.22 6.80
N ASP A 66 -3.32 -7.60 5.71
CA ASP A 66 -2.12 -6.91 5.27
C ASP A 66 -2.42 -5.51 4.73
N LYS A 67 -3.45 -5.40 3.89
CA LYS A 67 -3.88 -4.12 3.32
C LYS A 67 -4.39 -3.18 4.40
N GLN A 68 -5.32 -3.63 5.25
CA GLN A 68 -5.82 -2.83 6.38
C GLN A 68 -4.70 -2.34 7.30
N ARG A 69 -3.72 -3.19 7.63
CA ARG A 69 -2.57 -2.81 8.45
C ARG A 69 -1.70 -1.77 7.73
N PHE A 70 -1.43 -1.96 6.44
CA PHE A 70 -0.65 -1.02 5.65
C PHE A 70 -1.34 0.35 5.57
N GLU A 71 -2.63 0.42 5.34
CA GLU A 71 -3.36 1.69 5.23
C GLU A 71 -3.42 2.48 6.53
N LYS A 72 -3.54 1.79 7.67
CA LYS A 72 -3.56 2.42 8.99
C LYS A 72 -2.19 2.90 9.45
N SER A 73 -1.15 2.13 9.15
CA SER A 73 0.20 2.36 9.72
C SER A 73 1.24 2.89 8.75
N GLY A 74 1.00 2.76 7.44
CA GLY A 74 2.00 2.98 6.39
C GLY A 74 3.18 1.99 6.43
N ARG A 75 3.13 0.96 7.28
CA ARG A 75 4.22 -0.01 7.48
C ARG A 75 3.95 -1.28 6.66
N VAL A 76 4.98 -1.71 5.92
CA VAL A 76 5.02 -3.03 5.29
C VAL A 76 5.41 -4.04 6.35
N ALA A 77 4.74 -5.18 6.40
CA ALA A 77 5.02 -6.22 7.39
C ALA A 77 5.83 -7.38 6.81
N GLY A 78 6.47 -8.14 7.69
CA GLY A 78 7.27 -9.31 7.35
C GLY A 78 8.77 -9.07 7.40
N CYS A 79 9.52 -10.16 7.21
CA CYS A 79 10.97 -10.17 7.08
C CYS A 79 11.39 -10.96 5.82
N GLY A 80 12.54 -10.60 5.26
CA GLY A 80 13.18 -11.35 4.17
C GLY A 80 13.88 -12.62 4.68
N PRO A 81 14.37 -13.47 3.75
CA PRO A 81 15.11 -14.69 4.10
C PRO A 81 16.40 -14.43 4.91
N ASP A 82 16.93 -13.22 4.84
CA ASP A 82 18.08 -12.73 5.62
C ASP A 82 17.69 -12.25 7.03
N GLY A 83 16.41 -12.37 7.41
CA GLY A 83 15.87 -11.91 8.68
C GLY A 83 15.63 -10.39 8.76
N ARG A 84 15.90 -9.63 7.69
CA ARG A 84 15.70 -8.18 7.70
C ARG A 84 14.23 -7.80 7.51
N PRO A 85 13.71 -6.77 8.20
CA PRO A 85 12.33 -6.31 7.98
C PRO A 85 12.10 -5.84 6.54
N LEU A 86 10.92 -6.12 5.98
CA LEU A 86 10.59 -5.69 4.61
C LEU A 86 10.26 -4.19 4.50
N ASN A 87 9.94 -3.52 5.62
CA ASN A 87 9.63 -2.09 5.61
C ASN A 87 10.90 -1.25 5.32
N PRO A 88 10.98 -0.53 4.19
CA PRO A 88 12.17 0.27 3.87
C PRO A 88 12.47 1.37 4.89
N ARG A 89 11.44 1.85 5.61
CA ARG A 89 11.59 2.89 6.64
C ARG A 89 11.98 2.35 8.01
N HIS A 90 12.12 1.03 8.17
CA HIS A 90 12.53 0.40 9.42
C HIS A 90 13.95 0.88 9.82
N PRO A 91 14.24 1.13 11.11
CA PRO A 91 15.56 1.59 11.55
C PRO A 91 16.73 0.75 11.03
N TRP A 92 16.56 -0.58 10.93
CA TRP A 92 17.59 -1.50 10.41
C TRP A 92 17.84 -1.39 8.89
N ASN A 93 16.93 -0.75 8.16
CA ASN A 93 17.03 -0.49 6.73
C ASN A 93 17.44 0.96 6.43
N ARG A 94 17.63 1.80 7.45
CA ARG A 94 18.11 3.17 7.24
C ARG A 94 19.59 3.11 6.83
N PRO A 95 20.02 3.84 5.80
CA PRO A 95 21.44 4.00 5.54
C PRO A 95 22.08 4.63 6.78
N ALA A 96 23.31 4.21 7.10
CA ALA A 96 24.11 4.90 8.10
C ALA A 96 24.13 6.39 7.73
N ALA A 97 23.87 7.28 8.70
CA ALA A 97 23.85 8.71 8.45
C ALA A 97 25.17 9.09 7.76
N SER A 98 25.10 9.47 6.49
CA SER A 98 26.26 10.01 5.80
C SER A 98 26.54 11.34 6.48
N THR A 99 27.63 11.38 7.25
CA THR A 99 28.21 12.63 7.72
C THR A 99 28.67 13.38 6.47
N ILE A 100 27.77 14.16 5.87
CA ILE A 100 28.18 15.19 4.93
C ILE A 100 28.90 16.22 5.80
N SER A 101 30.23 16.11 5.78
CA SER A 101 31.14 17.10 6.33
C SER A 101 30.84 18.42 5.63
N ALA A 102 30.15 19.32 6.33
CA ALA A 102 30.03 20.71 5.94
C ALA A 102 31.40 21.36 6.15
N PHE A 103 32.28 21.19 5.16
CA PHE A 103 33.41 22.07 4.94
C PHE A 103 33.23 22.70 3.56
N LEU A 104 33.62 23.98 3.48
CA LEU A 104 33.61 24.90 2.33
C LEU A 104 32.25 25.60 2.13
N GLY A 105 32.13 26.91 2.28
CA GLY A 105 33.07 28.00 2.56
C GLY A 105 32.30 29.31 2.57
#